data_AF-A0AAD6UBL8-F1
#
_entry.id   AF-A0AAD6UBL8-F1
#
_cell.length_a   1.000
_cell.length_b   1.000
_cell.length_c   1.000
_cell.angle_alpha   90.00
_cell.angle_beta   90.00
_cell.angle_gamma   90.00
#
_symmetry.space_group_name_H-M   'P 1'
#
loop_
_entity.id
_entity.type
_entity.pdbx_description
1 polymer ?
#
loop_
_entity_poly.entity_id
_entity_poly.type
_entity_poly.pdbx_seq_one_letter_code
_entity_poly.pdbx_strand_id
1 'polypeptide(L)' 'MGLLCRHDRVLWLVNMHSAGEKQFNVIALIEQLFQEIPLDVRVGLLYDVIC' A
#
# COMPACT_ATOMS: atom_id res chain seq x y z
N MET A 1 -7.66 4.34 -0.95
CA MET A 1 -6.48 3.72 -1.59
C MET A 1 -6.33 2.30 -1.08
N GLY A 2 -5.71 1.41 -1.86
CA GLY A 2 -5.51 0.02 -1.46
C GLY A 2 -4.13 -0.49 -1.82
N LEU A 3 -3.66 -1.47 -1.04
CA LEU A 3 -2.51 -2.29 -1.38
C LEU A 3 -3.02 -3.66 -1.86
N LEU A 4 -2.62 -4.04 -3.06
CA LEU A 4 -3.03 -5.29 -3.70
C LEU A 4 -1.80 -6.17 -3.90
N CYS A 5 -2.00 -7.48 -3.87
CA CYS A 5 -0.99 -8.40 -4.37
C CYS A 5 -1.03 -8.48 -5.90
N ARG A 6 -0.05 -9.16 -6.49
CA ARG A 6 0.05 -9.36 -7.95
C ARG A 6 -1.16 -10.05 -8.61
N HIS A 7 -2.01 -10.71 -7.83
CA HIS A 7 -3.21 -11.39 -8.32
C HIS A 7 -4.47 -10.50 -8.23
N ASP A 8 -4.30 -9.18 -8.09
CA ASP A 8 -5.37 -8.19 -7.92
C ASP A 8 -6.27 -8.46 -6.70
N ARG A 9 -5.74 -9.16 -5.70
CA ARG A 9 -6.42 -9.34 -4.41
C ARG A 9 -6.03 -8.23 -3.46
N VAL A 10 -7.04 -7.58 -2.90
CA VAL A 10 -6.89 -6.57 -1.85
C VAL A 10 -6.27 -7.20 -0.62
N LEU A 11 -5.16 -6.64 -0.16
CA LEU A 11 -4.53 -6.99 1.11
C LEU A 11 -4.97 -6.02 2.21
N TRP A 12 -4.87 -4.72 1.93
CA TRP A 12 -5.30 -3.66 2.85
C TRP A 12 -5.96 -2.50 2.11
N LEU A 13 -6.84 -1.80 2.82
CA LEU A 13 -7.48 -0.58 2.38
C LEU A 13 -7.27 0.51 3.41
N VAL A 14 -7.13 1.75 2.93
CA VAL A 14 -7.12 2.94 3.76
C VAL A 14 -8.16 3.93 3.26
N ASN A 15 -8.95 4.41 4.21
CA ASN A 15 -9.95 5.45 3.96
C ASN A 15 -9.24 6.78 3.71
N MET A 16 -9.55 7.38 2.57
CA MET A 16 -9.08 8.72 2.21
C MET A 16 -10.12 9.73 2.67
N HIS A 17 -9.88 10.37 3.82
CA HIS A 17 -10.81 11.34 4.40
C HIS A 17 -10.65 12.75 3.82
N SER A 18 -9.56 13.04 3.11
CA SER A 18 -9.36 14.29 2.39
C SER A 18 -8.60 14.06 1.09
N ALA A 19 -8.86 14.90 0.08
CA ALA A 19 -8.13 14.90 -1.17
C ALA A 19 -6.81 15.71 -1.03
N GLY A 20 -5.71 15.22 -1.59
CA GLY A 20 -4.45 15.96 -1.73
C GLY A 20 -3.18 15.20 -1.33
N GLU A 21 -2.02 15.83 -1.59
CA GLU A 21 -0.67 15.25 -1.54
C GLU A 21 -0.13 14.92 -0.13
N LYS A 22 -0.83 15.29 0.95
CA LYS A 22 -0.37 15.07 2.34
C LYS A 22 -0.98 13.85 3.01
N GLN A 23 -1.66 13.03 2.25
CA GLN A 23 -2.23 11.77 2.70
C GLN A 23 -1.12 10.72 2.60
N PHE A 24 -0.28 10.55 3.64
CA PHE A 24 0.81 9.56 3.73
C PHE A 24 0.32 8.09 3.74
N ASN A 25 -0.85 7.84 3.16
CA ASN A 25 -1.58 6.59 3.09
C ASN A 25 -0.78 5.48 2.41
N VAL A 26 0.01 5.80 1.38
CA VAL A 26 0.90 4.84 0.71
C VAL A 26 1.94 4.30 1.69
N ILE A 27 2.57 5.20 2.44
CA ILE A 27 3.61 4.84 3.41
C ILE A 27 3.01 3.98 4.51
N ALA A 28 1.85 4.38 5.05
CA ALA A 28 1.14 3.58 6.06
C ALA A 28 0.82 2.15 5.57
N LEU A 29 0.41 1.99 4.31
CA LEU A 29 0.15 0.67 3.73
C LEU A 29 1.44 -0.16 3.55
N ILE A 30 2.56 0.49 3.18
CA ILE A 30 3.86 -0.18 3.07
C ILE A 30 4.37 -0.61 4.44
N GLU A 31 4.25 0.24 5.46
CA GLU A 31 4.61 -0.10 6.83
C GLU A 31 3.80 -1.30 7.33
N GLN A 32 2.49 -1.32 7.07
CA GLN A 32 1.63 -2.45 7.41
C GLN A 32 2.09 -3.74 6.71
N LEU A 33 2.48 -3.68 5.43
CA LEU A 33 3.00 -4.83 4.71
C LEU A 33 4.25 -5.40 5.40
N PHE A 34 5.21 -4.56 5.76
CA PHE A 34 6.46 -5.00 6.38
C PHE A 34 6.31 -5.53 7.82
N GLN A 35 5.21 -5.23 8.50
CA GLN A 35 4.90 -5.83 9.81
C GLN A 35 4.44 -7.29 9.70
N GLU A 36 3.86 -7.68 8.56
CA GLU A 36 3.20 -8.98 8.40
C GLU A 36 4.00 -9.99 7.56
N ILE A 37 5.04 -9.53 6.86
CA ILE A 37 5.89 -10.40 6.03
C ILE A 37 7.23 -10.71 6.71
N PRO A 38 7.84 -11.88 6.43
CA PRO A 38 9.19 -12.20 6.89
C PRO A 38 10.24 -11.17 6.43
N LEU A 39 11.36 -11.06 7.15
CA LEU A 39 12.42 -10.09 6.82
C LEU A 39 13.28 -10.52 5.61
N ASP A 40 13.24 -11.80 5.24
CA ASP A 40 14.05 -12.41 4.19
C ASP A 40 13.36 -12.40 2.81
N VAL A 41 12.10 -11.93 2.72
CA VAL A 41 11.42 -11.81 1.43
C VAL A 41 11.86 -10.56 0.67
N ARG A 42 12.04 -10.74 -0.64
CA ARG A 42 12.25 -9.65 -1.58
C ARG A 42 10.91 -9.05 -1.99
N VAL A 43 10.70 -7.78 -1.65
CA VAL A 43 9.48 -7.03 -2.01
C VAL A 43 9.75 -6.16 -3.24
N GLY A 44 8.83 -6.18 -4.21
CA GLY A 44 8.74 -5.21 -5.29
C GLY A 44 7.41 -4.47 -5.20
N LEU A 45 7.45 -3.14 -5.32
CA LEU A 45 6.27 -2.28 -5.24
C LEU A 45 6.02 -1.62 -6.58
N LEU A 46 4.77 -1.72 -7.07
CA LEU A 46 4.27 -0.91 -8.18
C LEU A 46 3.31 0.12 -7.60
N TYR A 47 3.66 1.39 -7.71
CA TYR A 47 2.81 2.48 -7.26
C TYR A 47 2.10 3.11 -8.45
N ASP A 48 0.83 2.73 -8.63
CA ASP A 48 -0.03 3.24 -9.69
C ASP A 48 -0.64 4.59 -9.28
N VAL A 49 -0.36 5.62 -10.08
CA VAL A 49 -0.86 6.98 -9.90
C VAL A 49 -1.69 7.33 -11.12
N ILE A 50 -3.01 7.29 -10.95
CA ILE A 50 -3.96 7.71 -11.98
C ILE A 50 -4.44 9.11 -11.59
N CYS A 51 -4.36 10.08 -12.51
CA CYS A 51 -4.80 11.47 -12.27
C CYS A 51 -6.31 11.66 -12.41
#